data_AF-A0A2P6S5E5-F1
#
_entry.id   AF-A0A2P6S5E5-F1
#
_cell.length_a   1.000
_cell.length_b   1.000
_cell.length_c   1.000
_cell.angle_alpha   90.00
_cell.angle_beta   90.00
_cell.angle_gamma   90.00
#
_symmetry.space_group_name_H-M   'P 1'
#
loop_
_entity.id
_entity.type
_entity.pdbx_description
1 polymer ?
#
loop_
_entity_poly.entity_id
_entity_poly.type
_entity_poly.pdbx_seq_one_letter_code
_entity_poly.pdbx_strand_id
1 'polypeptide(L)'
;MVDGFPYEVPEEYQSMPLLKGRATVDMKVKVKDNPNLTDCVFRIVLDGYNAPVTSGNFVDLVERHFYDGMEIQRADGFVVQTGDPEGPAEGFIDPSTEKTRTIPLEISVVGEKAPFYGATLEELGLYKAQTKLPFNAFGTMAMARDEFENNSASSQIFWLLKESELTPSNANILDGRYAVFGYITENEDFLADVKVGDVIESIQVVSGLENLANPSYKIAG
;
A
#
# COMPACT_ATOMS: atom_id res chain seq x y z
N MET A 1 0.55 19.14 -20.04
CA MET A 1 1.46 18.25 -19.30
C MET A 1 1.95 19.06 -18.11
N VAL A 2 1.88 18.50 -16.90
CA VAL A 2 2.51 19.11 -15.73
C VAL A 2 3.98 18.71 -15.82
N ASP A 3 4.88 19.67 -16.04
CA ASP A 3 6.32 19.44 -16.09
C ASP A 3 6.80 19.17 -14.65
N GLY A 4 6.89 17.89 -14.29
CA GLY A 4 7.45 17.44 -13.01
C GLY A 4 6.42 16.97 -11.98
N PHE A 5 6.95 16.33 -10.93
CA PHE A 5 6.15 15.87 -9.79
C PHE A 5 5.58 17.09 -9.03
N PRO A 6 4.30 17.06 -8.60
CA PRO A 6 3.56 18.29 -8.27
C PRO A 6 3.94 18.99 -6.96
N TYR A 7 4.78 18.37 -6.13
CA TYR A 7 5.26 18.93 -4.86
C TYR A 7 6.60 18.30 -4.46
N GLU A 8 7.25 18.85 -3.43
CA GLU A 8 8.44 18.25 -2.84
C GLU A 8 8.07 17.42 -1.61
N VAL A 9 8.65 16.22 -1.50
CA VAL A 9 8.54 15.37 -0.32
C VAL A 9 9.44 15.95 0.79
N PRO A 10 9.05 15.93 2.08
CA PRO A 10 9.88 16.42 3.19
C PRO A 10 11.30 15.83 3.19
N GLU A 11 12.29 16.63 3.57
CA GLU A 11 13.72 16.26 3.55
C GLU A 11 14.02 14.93 4.25
N GLU A 12 13.31 14.65 5.35
CA GLU A 12 13.41 13.42 6.13
C GLU A 12 13.06 12.13 5.34
N TYR A 13 12.26 12.23 4.27
CA TYR A 13 11.86 11.09 3.43
C TYR A 13 12.45 11.16 2.02
N GLN A 14 13.19 12.22 1.67
CA GLN A 14 13.71 12.42 0.31
C GLN A 14 14.72 11.36 -0.12
N SER A 15 15.37 10.68 0.82
CA SER A 15 16.33 9.60 0.56
C SER A 15 15.68 8.22 0.48
N MET A 16 14.41 8.08 0.87
CA MET A 16 13.65 6.83 0.76
C MET A 16 13.29 6.54 -0.70
N PRO A 17 12.92 5.29 -1.04
CA PRO A 17 12.28 4.99 -2.31
C PRO A 17 10.98 5.79 -2.48
N LEU A 18 10.87 6.54 -3.57
CA LEU A 18 9.71 7.41 -3.85
C LEU A 18 9.11 7.09 -5.22
N LEU A 19 7.80 6.88 -5.28
CA LEU A 19 7.12 6.77 -6.57
C LEU A 19 6.67 8.15 -7.05
N LYS A 20 7.41 8.76 -7.96
CA LYS A 20 7.13 10.11 -8.50
C LYS A 20 6.19 10.08 -9.71
N GLY A 21 5.08 9.39 -9.58
CA GLY A 21 4.10 9.21 -10.66
C GLY A 21 3.16 8.06 -10.34
N ARG A 22 2.76 7.31 -11.37
CA ARG A 22 1.99 6.07 -11.19
C ARG A 22 2.80 4.87 -11.65
N ALA A 23 2.52 3.73 -11.06
CA ALA A 23 3.00 2.44 -11.51
C ALA A 23 1.85 1.46 -11.54
N THR A 24 2.02 0.40 -12.30
CA THR A 24 1.05 -0.70 -12.37
C THR A 24 1.77 -1.99 -12.09
N VAL A 25 1.19 -2.82 -11.22
CA VAL A 25 1.72 -4.14 -10.89
C VAL A 25 0.70 -5.22 -11.21
N ASP A 26 1.19 -6.40 -11.56
CA ASP A 26 0.41 -7.63 -11.61
C ASP A 26 0.78 -8.48 -10.40
N MET A 27 -0.23 -8.79 -9.57
CA MET A 27 -0.10 -9.70 -8.44
C MET A 27 -0.77 -11.02 -8.79
N LYS A 28 0.03 -12.08 -8.93
CA LYS A 28 -0.46 -13.44 -9.16
C LYS A 28 -0.65 -14.15 -7.84
N VAL A 29 -1.86 -14.61 -7.57
CA VAL A 29 -2.23 -15.35 -6.36
C VAL A 29 -2.67 -16.76 -6.73
N LYS A 30 -2.12 -17.74 -6.02
CA LYS A 30 -2.56 -19.13 -6.06
C LYS A 30 -3.63 -19.35 -4.99
N VAL A 31 -4.82 -19.71 -5.45
CA VAL A 31 -5.98 -19.98 -4.61
C VAL A 31 -6.04 -21.47 -4.32
N LYS A 32 -5.81 -21.86 -3.07
CA LYS A 32 -5.87 -23.26 -2.63
C LYS A 32 -7.33 -23.71 -2.51
N ASP A 33 -7.61 -25.00 -2.58
CA ASP A 33 -8.92 -25.59 -2.21
C ASP A 33 -10.18 -24.93 -2.81
N ASN A 34 -10.08 -24.32 -4.00
CA ASN A 34 -11.23 -23.78 -4.74
C ASN A 34 -11.39 -24.55 -6.06
N PRO A 35 -12.53 -25.23 -6.29
CA PRO A 35 -12.73 -26.05 -7.48
C PRO A 35 -12.88 -25.23 -8.78
N ASN A 36 -13.16 -23.94 -8.66
CA ASN A 36 -13.48 -23.06 -9.79
C ASN A 36 -12.38 -22.03 -10.07
N LEU A 37 -11.45 -21.82 -9.14
CA LEU A 37 -10.36 -20.84 -9.24
C LEU A 37 -9.08 -21.44 -8.65
N THR A 38 -8.04 -21.57 -9.46
CA THR A 38 -6.75 -22.16 -9.02
C THR A 38 -5.64 -21.10 -8.94
N ASP A 39 -5.67 -20.14 -9.84
CA ASP A 39 -4.87 -18.93 -9.80
C ASP A 39 -5.67 -17.72 -10.31
N CYS A 40 -5.29 -16.54 -9.85
CA CYS A 40 -5.85 -15.26 -10.26
C CYS A 40 -4.73 -14.23 -10.40
N VAL A 41 -4.87 -13.28 -11.33
CA VAL A 41 -3.95 -12.14 -11.48
C VAL A 41 -4.72 -10.86 -11.23
N PHE A 42 -4.33 -10.10 -10.22
CA PHE A 42 -4.88 -8.79 -9.90
C PHE A 42 -4.00 -7.69 -10.51
N ARG A 43 -4.59 -6.84 -11.35
CA ARG A 43 -3.93 -5.64 -11.89
C ARG A 43 -4.14 -4.50 -10.90
N ILE A 44 -3.06 -3.97 -10.33
CA ILE A 44 -3.13 -2.91 -9.31
C ILE A 44 -2.46 -1.65 -9.84
N VAL A 45 -3.15 -0.51 -9.77
CA VAL A 45 -2.58 0.81 -10.06
C VAL A 45 -2.18 1.48 -8.75
N LEU A 46 -0.93 1.91 -8.68
CA LEU A 46 -0.33 2.61 -7.54
C LEU A 46 -0.30 4.12 -7.81
N ASP A 47 -0.70 4.93 -6.83
CA ASP A 47 -0.81 6.38 -6.98
C ASP A 47 0.22 7.17 -6.17
N GLY A 48 1.43 7.22 -6.71
CA GLY A 48 2.53 8.00 -6.14
C GLY A 48 2.29 9.51 -6.16
N TYR A 49 1.31 10.04 -6.90
CA TYR A 49 0.97 11.47 -6.79
C TYR A 49 0.34 11.84 -5.45
N ASN A 50 -0.32 10.90 -4.79
CA ASN A 50 -1.02 11.14 -3.52
C ASN A 50 -0.36 10.39 -2.36
N ALA A 51 0.39 9.32 -2.66
CA ALA A 51 1.14 8.54 -1.70
C ALA A 51 2.56 8.15 -2.20
N PRO A 52 3.46 9.11 -2.46
CA PRO A 52 4.77 8.85 -3.05
C PRO A 52 5.69 7.98 -2.18
N VAL A 53 5.71 8.18 -0.86
CA VAL A 53 6.58 7.41 0.03
C VAL A 53 6.04 5.99 0.17
N THR A 54 4.73 5.86 0.38
CA THR A 54 4.07 4.56 0.57
C THR A 54 4.15 3.71 -0.71
N SER A 55 3.82 4.31 -1.85
CA SER A 55 3.90 3.62 -3.15
C SER A 55 5.34 3.31 -3.54
N GLY A 56 6.28 4.23 -3.27
CA GLY A 56 7.70 4.03 -3.55
C GLY A 56 8.30 2.87 -2.77
N ASN A 57 7.97 2.78 -1.48
CA ASN A 57 8.35 1.66 -0.64
C ASN A 57 7.79 0.33 -1.16
N PHE A 58 6.49 0.28 -1.49
CA PHE A 58 5.88 -0.93 -2.03
C PHE A 58 6.54 -1.40 -3.34
N VAL A 59 6.75 -0.49 -4.31
CA VAL A 59 7.42 -0.84 -5.58
C VAL A 59 8.86 -1.30 -5.35
N ASP A 60 9.61 -0.67 -4.43
CA ASP A 60 10.96 -1.12 -4.08
C ASP A 60 10.97 -2.53 -3.50
N LEU A 61 9.99 -2.88 -2.65
CA LEU A 61 9.83 -4.24 -2.11
C LEU A 61 9.41 -5.26 -3.17
N VAL A 62 8.56 -4.87 -4.12
CA VAL A 62 8.20 -5.71 -5.28
C VAL A 62 9.45 -6.02 -6.12
N GLU A 63 10.28 -5.02 -6.42
CA GLU A 63 11.54 -5.21 -7.18
C GLU A 63 12.58 -6.06 -6.41
N ARG A 64 12.42 -6.21 -5.09
CA ARG A 64 13.23 -7.11 -4.25
C ARG A 64 12.66 -8.53 -4.18
N HIS A 65 11.55 -8.82 -4.85
CA HIS A 65 10.81 -10.07 -4.72
C HIS A 65 10.35 -10.35 -3.27
N PHE A 66 10.14 -9.29 -2.47
CA PHE A 66 9.83 -9.45 -1.05
C PHE A 66 8.51 -10.21 -0.82
N TYR A 67 7.50 -9.94 -1.64
CA TYR A 67 6.16 -10.54 -1.51
C TYR A 67 6.05 -11.93 -2.17
N ASP A 68 7.05 -12.35 -2.93
CA ASP A 68 6.98 -13.57 -3.73
C ASP A 68 7.01 -14.80 -2.79
N GLY A 69 6.02 -15.67 -2.93
CA GLY A 69 5.81 -16.84 -2.09
C GLY A 69 5.15 -16.57 -0.74
N MET A 70 4.81 -15.32 -0.40
CA MET A 70 4.16 -15.00 0.87
C MET A 70 2.72 -15.51 0.91
N GLU A 71 2.31 -15.99 2.08
CA GLU A 71 0.91 -16.38 2.31
C GLU A 71 0.04 -15.16 2.64
N ILE A 72 -1.24 -15.27 2.30
CA ILE A 72 -2.29 -14.41 2.85
C ILE A 72 -2.48 -14.79 4.31
N GLN A 73 -2.30 -13.82 5.20
CA GLN A 73 -2.24 -14.05 6.64
C GLN A 73 -3.57 -13.75 7.34
N ARG A 74 -4.38 -12.89 6.74
CA ARG A 74 -5.71 -12.55 7.23
C ARG A 74 -6.66 -12.35 6.07
N ALA A 75 -7.81 -12.99 6.14
CA ALA A 75 -8.94 -12.84 5.22
C ALA A 75 -10.23 -13.08 6.03
N ASP A 76 -10.85 -12.01 6.52
CA ASP A 76 -11.98 -12.07 7.47
C ASP A 76 -13.30 -11.52 6.91
N GLY A 77 -13.37 -11.33 5.59
CA GLY A 77 -14.52 -10.76 4.90
C GLY A 77 -14.60 -9.23 4.94
N PHE A 78 -13.74 -8.57 5.72
CA PHE A 78 -13.57 -7.12 5.69
C PHE A 78 -12.27 -6.73 4.99
N VAL A 79 -11.20 -7.46 5.27
CA VAL A 79 -9.88 -7.22 4.67
C VAL A 79 -9.21 -8.51 4.23
N VAL A 80 -8.38 -8.41 3.20
CA VAL A 80 -7.33 -9.39 2.86
C VAL A 80 -6.00 -8.74 3.17
N GLN A 81 -5.14 -9.37 3.98
CA GLN A 81 -3.87 -8.79 4.43
C GLN A 81 -2.73 -9.82 4.35
N THR A 82 -1.54 -9.31 4.00
CA THR A 82 -0.28 -10.05 3.81
C THR A 82 0.91 -9.13 4.03
N GLY A 83 2.13 -9.62 3.82
CA GLY A 83 3.37 -8.83 3.88
C GLY A 83 4.07 -8.86 5.23
N ASP A 84 3.61 -9.68 6.18
CA ASP A 84 4.32 -9.95 7.43
C ASP A 84 5.35 -11.07 7.19
N PRO A 85 6.67 -10.84 7.37
CA PRO A 85 7.67 -11.86 7.08
C PRO A 85 7.67 -12.98 8.13
N GLU A 86 8.15 -14.16 7.75
CA GLU A 86 8.36 -15.24 8.72
C GLU A 86 9.48 -14.90 9.72
N GLY A 87 9.31 -15.35 10.96
CA GLY A 87 10.32 -15.22 12.02
C GLY A 87 10.08 -14.02 12.95
N PRO A 88 11.13 -13.51 13.63
CA PRO A 88 11.00 -12.42 14.60
C PRO A 88 10.98 -11.04 13.96
N ALA A 89 11.10 -10.95 12.63
CA ALA A 89 11.09 -9.67 11.93
C ALA A 89 9.66 -9.12 11.89
N GLU A 90 9.49 -7.89 12.35
CA GLU A 90 8.24 -7.13 12.20
C GLU A 90 8.43 -6.19 11.01
N GLY A 91 8.04 -6.65 9.81
CA GLY A 91 8.21 -5.91 8.55
C GLY A 91 9.57 -6.10 7.85
N PHE A 92 9.83 -5.27 6.83
CA PHE A 92 11.04 -5.38 6.01
C PHE A 92 12.28 -4.91 6.76
N ILE A 93 13.28 -5.79 6.89
CA ILE A 93 14.61 -5.46 7.40
C ILE A 93 15.49 -4.98 6.24
N ASP A 94 15.98 -3.75 6.33
CA ASP A 94 16.88 -3.19 5.34
C ASP A 94 18.27 -3.86 5.44
N PRO A 95 18.75 -4.58 4.40
CA PRO A 95 20.04 -5.27 4.46
C PRO A 95 21.25 -4.35 4.68
N SER A 96 21.13 -3.07 4.35
CA SER A 96 22.22 -2.10 4.51
C SER A 96 22.34 -1.58 5.94
N THR A 97 21.26 -1.59 6.72
CA THR A 97 21.23 -1.04 8.08
C THR A 97 20.95 -2.09 9.16
N GLU A 98 20.53 -3.30 8.75
CA GLU A 98 20.07 -4.39 9.62
C GLU A 98 18.92 -3.99 10.55
N LYS A 99 18.16 -2.96 10.18
CA LYS A 99 17.01 -2.44 10.92
C LYS A 99 15.74 -2.52 10.10
N THR A 100 14.61 -2.63 10.78
CA THR A 100 13.30 -2.47 10.15
C THR A 100 13.23 -1.12 9.45
N ARG A 101 12.89 -1.14 8.16
CA ARG A 101 12.53 0.08 7.43
C ARG A 101 11.10 0.44 7.79
N THR A 102 10.92 1.60 8.37
CA THR A 102 9.59 2.18 8.58
C THR A 102 9.35 3.38 7.68
N ILE A 103 8.09 3.61 7.34
CA ILE A 103 7.61 4.73 6.55
C ILE A 103 6.50 5.48 7.30
N PRO A 104 6.34 6.79 7.05
CA PRO A 104 5.32 7.59 7.70
C PRO A 104 3.92 7.25 7.21
N LEU A 105 2.91 7.49 8.05
CA LEU A 105 1.53 7.63 7.60
C LEU A 105 1.45 8.79 6.59
N GLU A 106 0.88 8.53 5.43
CA GLU A 106 0.78 9.49 4.32
C GLU A 106 -0.68 9.68 3.92
N ILE A 107 -1.22 10.87 4.15
CA ILE A 107 -2.64 11.18 3.89
C ILE A 107 -2.75 12.42 3.01
N SER A 108 -3.24 12.22 1.79
CA SER A 108 -3.60 13.30 0.88
C SER A 108 -5.04 13.77 1.08
N VAL A 109 -5.23 15.08 1.26
CA VAL A 109 -6.54 15.73 1.48
C VAL A 109 -6.95 16.57 0.27
N VAL A 110 -8.23 16.53 -0.09
CA VAL A 110 -8.81 17.36 -1.15
C VAL A 110 -8.65 18.84 -0.81
N GLY A 111 -8.08 19.62 -1.73
CA GLY A 111 -7.77 21.04 -1.54
C GLY A 111 -6.33 21.32 -1.12
N GLU A 112 -5.63 20.32 -0.56
CA GLU A 112 -4.23 20.44 -0.19
C GLU A 112 -3.30 20.12 -1.37
N LYS A 113 -2.16 20.83 -1.41
CA LYS A 113 -1.16 20.68 -2.50
C LYS A 113 -0.26 19.47 -2.33
N ALA A 114 0.00 19.06 -1.09
CA ALA A 114 0.86 17.94 -0.72
C ALA A 114 0.16 17.09 0.36
N PRO A 115 0.53 15.80 0.50
CA PRO A 115 0.07 14.96 1.59
C PRO A 115 0.58 15.43 2.95
N PHE A 116 -0.17 15.11 4.00
CA PHE A 116 0.29 15.15 5.38
C PHE A 116 1.06 13.88 5.70
N TYR A 117 2.09 14.03 6.53
CA TYR A 117 2.97 12.96 6.95
C TYR A 117 2.92 12.77 8.48
N GLY A 118 2.89 11.52 8.94
CA GLY A 118 3.03 11.14 10.35
C GLY A 118 1.91 11.58 11.28
N ALA A 119 0.76 12.00 10.73
CA ALA A 119 -0.39 12.44 11.51
C ALA A 119 -1.70 11.97 10.87
N THR A 120 -2.63 11.53 11.71
CA THR A 120 -4.01 11.23 11.31
C THR A 120 -4.81 12.52 11.09
N LEU A 121 -5.93 12.44 10.37
CA LEU A 121 -6.82 13.60 10.23
C LEU A 121 -7.42 14.05 11.57
N GLU A 122 -7.58 13.13 12.51
CA GLU A 122 -8.06 13.43 13.86
C GLU A 122 -7.06 14.27 14.65
N GLU A 123 -5.78 13.93 14.62
CA GLU A 123 -4.71 14.70 15.27
C GLU A 123 -4.51 16.08 14.63
N LEU A 124 -4.74 16.19 13.33
CA LEU A 124 -4.72 17.46 12.60
C LEU A 124 -5.98 18.31 12.83
N GLY A 125 -7.00 17.79 13.53
CA GLY A 125 -8.28 18.47 13.73
C GLY A 125 -9.14 18.56 12.47
N LEU A 126 -8.88 17.74 11.46
CA LEU A 126 -9.48 17.74 10.12
C LEU A 126 -10.62 16.72 10.00
N TYR A 127 -11.54 16.65 10.96
CA TYR A 127 -12.60 15.65 11.05
C TYR A 127 -13.59 15.59 9.87
N LYS A 128 -13.66 16.65 9.05
CA LYS A 128 -14.56 16.75 7.88
C LYS A 128 -13.80 16.79 6.56
N ALA A 129 -12.48 16.69 6.60
CA ALA A 129 -11.67 16.66 5.40
C ALA A 129 -11.94 15.37 4.61
N GLN A 130 -11.98 15.50 3.29
CA GLN A 130 -12.07 14.35 2.39
C GLN A 130 -10.68 13.98 1.93
N THR A 131 -10.34 12.69 1.99
CA THR A 131 -9.09 12.19 1.43
C THR A 131 -9.19 12.17 -0.09
N LYS A 132 -8.07 12.43 -0.78
CA LYS A 132 -7.98 12.25 -2.24
C LYS A 132 -8.05 10.77 -2.63
N LEU A 133 -7.60 9.91 -1.72
CA LEU A 133 -7.64 8.45 -1.84
C LEU A 133 -8.53 7.86 -0.73
N PRO A 134 -9.86 7.78 -0.95
CA PRO A 134 -10.78 7.24 0.05
C PRO A 134 -10.88 5.71 0.02
N PHE A 135 -11.24 5.11 1.16
CA PHE A 135 -11.64 3.71 1.30
C PHE A 135 -13.08 3.47 0.85
N ASN A 136 -13.46 3.94 -0.32
CA ASN A 136 -14.84 3.86 -0.80
C ASN A 136 -15.10 2.75 -1.82
N ALA A 137 -14.06 2.02 -2.22
CA ALA A 137 -14.13 1.00 -3.26
C ALA A 137 -13.66 -0.36 -2.73
N PHE A 138 -14.29 -1.40 -3.25
CA PHE A 138 -13.78 -2.76 -3.14
C PHE A 138 -12.39 -2.83 -3.82
N GLY A 139 -11.43 -3.51 -3.20
CA GLY A 139 -10.08 -3.63 -3.74
C GLY A 139 -9.18 -2.41 -3.52
N THR A 140 -9.61 -1.41 -2.73
CA THR A 140 -8.72 -0.34 -2.25
C THR A 140 -7.58 -0.94 -1.43
N MET A 141 -6.35 -0.59 -1.80
CA MET A 141 -5.11 -1.09 -1.20
C MET A 141 -4.49 -0.03 -0.30
N ALA A 142 -4.13 -0.44 0.92
CA ALA A 142 -3.52 0.41 1.92
C ALA A 142 -2.42 -0.30 2.71
N MET A 143 -1.57 0.52 3.33
CA MET A 143 -0.45 0.02 4.14
C MET A 143 -0.91 -0.17 5.58
N ALA A 144 -0.62 -1.34 6.15
CA ALA A 144 -0.85 -1.63 7.56
C ALA A 144 0.21 -0.93 8.43
N ARG A 145 -0.18 -0.61 9.66
CA ARG A 145 0.66 0.05 10.67
C ARG A 145 0.16 -0.29 12.07
N ASP A 146 0.98 -0.06 13.07
CA ASP A 146 0.57 -0.09 14.47
C ASP A 146 -0.44 1.03 14.76
N GLU A 147 -1.47 0.72 15.53
CA GLU A 147 -2.59 1.64 15.80
C GLU A 147 -2.12 2.96 16.44
N PHE A 148 -1.17 2.88 17.37
CA PHE A 148 -0.70 4.01 18.18
C PHE A 148 0.61 4.64 17.70
N GLU A 149 1.20 4.15 16.60
CA GLU A 149 2.42 4.71 16.03
C GLU A 149 2.22 4.98 14.53
N ASN A 150 2.10 6.27 14.18
CA ASN A 150 1.80 6.69 12.81
C ASN A 150 2.94 6.36 11.84
N ASN A 151 4.19 6.25 12.30
CA ASN A 151 5.37 6.03 11.47
C ASN A 151 5.93 4.60 11.59
N SER A 152 5.06 3.63 11.86
CA SER A 152 5.40 2.20 12.04
C SER A 152 5.22 1.34 10.80
N ALA A 153 4.53 1.84 9.76
CA ALA A 153 4.28 1.08 8.54
C ALA A 153 5.59 0.59 7.90
N SER A 154 5.60 -0.64 7.38
CA SER A 154 6.79 -1.24 6.77
C SER A 154 6.47 -1.99 5.48
N SER A 155 6.05 -3.25 5.57
CA SER A 155 5.79 -4.10 4.39
C SER A 155 4.39 -4.70 4.33
N GLN A 156 3.67 -4.72 5.45
CA GLN A 156 2.34 -5.32 5.52
C GLN A 156 1.32 -4.45 4.76
N ILE A 157 0.59 -5.08 3.85
CA ILE A 157 -0.42 -4.44 3.01
C ILE A 157 -1.77 -5.13 3.18
N PHE A 158 -2.85 -4.40 2.96
CA PHE A 158 -4.18 -4.97 2.94
C PHE A 158 -5.06 -4.36 1.86
N TRP A 159 -6.05 -5.14 1.43
CA TRP A 159 -7.13 -4.74 0.54
C TRP A 159 -8.45 -4.78 1.26
N LEU A 160 -9.31 -3.81 0.95
CA LEU A 160 -10.66 -3.72 1.50
C LEU A 160 -11.65 -4.58 0.68
N LEU A 161 -12.42 -5.45 1.34
CA LEU A 161 -13.42 -6.33 0.73
C LEU A 161 -14.87 -5.81 0.84
N LYS A 162 -15.10 -4.72 1.58
CA LYS A 162 -16.43 -4.19 1.84
C LYS A 162 -16.43 -2.69 1.64
N GLU A 163 -17.52 -2.13 1.11
CA GLU A 163 -17.74 -0.69 1.24
C GLU A 163 -17.66 -0.31 2.72
N SER A 164 -16.79 0.65 3.03
CA SER A 164 -16.57 1.06 4.42
C SER A 164 -17.87 1.45 5.12
N GLU A 165 -17.97 1.06 6.38
CA GLU A 165 -19.07 1.51 7.21
C GLU A 165 -18.95 3.04 7.41
N LEU A 166 -20.01 3.72 7.02
CA LEU A 166 -20.13 5.16 7.15
C LEU A 166 -20.58 5.51 8.57
N THR A 167 -19.92 6.49 9.18
CA THR A 167 -20.44 7.18 10.37
C THR A 167 -21.79 7.84 10.07
N PRO A 168 -22.60 8.22 11.07
CA PRO A 168 -23.84 8.98 10.86
C PRO A 168 -23.68 10.29 10.07
N SER A 169 -22.45 10.81 10.00
CA SER A 169 -22.06 11.96 9.18
C SER A 169 -21.61 11.61 7.75
N ASN A 170 -21.83 10.38 7.28
CA ASN A 170 -21.36 9.87 6.00
C ASN A 170 -19.82 9.88 5.83
N ALA A 171 -19.06 9.87 6.93
CA ALA A 171 -17.60 9.78 6.90
C ALA A 171 -17.14 8.34 7.13
N ASN A 172 -16.17 7.89 6.34
CA ASN A 172 -15.57 6.57 6.43
C ASN A 172 -14.63 6.46 7.64
N ILE A 173 -14.73 5.38 8.42
CA ILE A 173 -13.96 5.21 9.66
C ILE A 173 -12.46 4.99 9.39
N LEU A 174 -12.10 4.44 8.22
CA LEU A 174 -10.71 4.18 7.84
C LEU A 174 -10.01 5.38 7.20
N ASP A 175 -10.79 6.30 6.63
CA ASP A 175 -10.25 7.49 5.98
C ASP A 175 -9.53 8.37 7.01
N GLY A 176 -8.32 8.78 6.66
CA GLY A 176 -7.48 9.59 7.53
C GLY A 176 -6.78 8.83 8.65
N ARG A 177 -6.83 7.49 8.63
CA ARG A 177 -6.11 6.63 9.60
C ARG A 177 -5.07 5.71 8.96
N TYR A 178 -5.21 5.41 7.67
CA TYR A 178 -4.27 4.59 6.90
C TYR A 178 -3.85 5.28 5.60
N ALA A 179 -2.66 4.96 5.11
CA ALA A 179 -2.17 5.39 3.82
C ALA A 179 -2.75 4.48 2.73
N VAL A 180 -3.78 4.96 2.02
CA VAL A 180 -4.23 4.35 0.77
C VAL A 180 -3.24 4.73 -0.32
N PHE A 181 -2.81 3.78 -1.13
CA PHE A 181 -1.80 4.03 -2.15
C PHE A 181 -2.02 3.27 -3.47
N GLY A 182 -3.03 2.41 -3.54
CA GLY A 182 -3.36 1.72 -4.79
C GLY A 182 -4.78 1.18 -4.84
N TYR A 183 -5.17 0.74 -6.04
CA TYR A 183 -6.48 0.15 -6.31
C TYR A 183 -6.32 -1.01 -7.27
N ILE A 184 -7.04 -2.11 -7.00
CA ILE A 184 -7.25 -3.15 -8.01
C ILE A 184 -8.10 -2.54 -9.13
N THR A 185 -7.75 -2.85 -10.38
CA THR A 185 -8.41 -2.34 -11.58
C THR A 185 -8.86 -3.44 -12.54
N GLU A 186 -8.38 -4.67 -12.35
CA GLU A 186 -8.85 -5.86 -13.05
C GLU A 186 -8.93 -7.02 -12.05
N ASN A 187 -9.94 -7.88 -12.24
CA ASN A 187 -10.18 -9.09 -11.44
C ASN A 187 -10.48 -8.84 -9.95
N GLU A 188 -10.96 -7.65 -9.59
CA GLU A 188 -11.32 -7.31 -8.20
C GLU A 188 -12.33 -8.30 -7.60
N ASP A 189 -13.35 -8.73 -8.34
CA ASP A 189 -14.37 -9.68 -7.85
C ASP A 189 -13.79 -10.96 -7.23
N PHE A 190 -12.63 -11.43 -7.72
CA PHE A 190 -11.97 -12.64 -7.21
C PHE A 190 -11.23 -12.43 -5.89
N LEU A 191 -11.06 -11.20 -5.43
CA LEU A 191 -10.41 -10.92 -4.15
C LEU A 191 -11.24 -11.49 -2.98
N ALA A 192 -12.57 -11.58 -3.14
CA ALA A 192 -13.45 -12.19 -2.15
C ALA A 192 -13.26 -13.72 -2.02
N ASP A 193 -12.68 -14.37 -3.04
CA ASP A 193 -12.36 -15.80 -3.01
C ASP A 193 -11.00 -16.11 -2.37
N VAL A 194 -10.19 -15.08 -2.10
CA VAL A 194 -8.89 -15.19 -1.44
C VAL A 194 -9.08 -15.45 0.05
N LYS A 195 -8.40 -16.47 0.57
CA LYS A 195 -8.46 -16.88 1.98
C LYS A 195 -7.08 -16.99 2.62
N VAL A 196 -7.07 -17.11 3.94
CA VAL A 196 -5.86 -17.38 4.72
C VAL A 196 -5.16 -18.63 4.18
N GLY A 197 -3.85 -18.52 3.95
CA GLY A 197 -3.01 -19.59 3.40
C GLY A 197 -2.97 -19.65 1.87
N ASP A 198 -3.77 -18.86 1.13
CA ASP A 198 -3.51 -18.65 -0.30
C ASP A 198 -2.14 -17.94 -0.46
N VAL A 199 -1.50 -18.10 -1.63
CA VAL A 199 -0.09 -17.70 -1.80
C VAL A 199 0.04 -16.65 -2.89
N ILE A 200 0.74 -15.56 -2.61
CA ILE A 200 1.21 -14.64 -3.63
C ILE A 200 2.35 -15.33 -4.37
N GLU A 201 2.10 -15.84 -5.58
CA GLU A 201 3.15 -16.49 -6.37
C GLU A 201 4.20 -15.48 -6.82
N SER A 202 3.76 -14.29 -7.22
CA SER A 202 4.65 -13.19 -7.56
C SER A 202 3.91 -11.86 -7.63
N ILE A 203 4.62 -10.76 -7.35
CA ILE A 203 4.20 -9.41 -7.76
C ILE A 203 5.22 -8.86 -8.75
N GLN A 204 4.76 -8.30 -9.88
CA GLN A 204 5.65 -7.76 -10.91
C GLN A 204 5.21 -6.38 -11.36
N VAL A 205 6.16 -5.46 -11.52
CA VAL A 205 5.89 -4.13 -12.10
C VAL A 205 5.74 -4.25 -13.61
N VAL A 206 4.57 -3.87 -14.12
CA VAL A 206 4.21 -3.96 -15.54
C VAL A 206 4.45 -2.63 -16.27
N SER A 207 4.29 -1.50 -15.58
CA SER A 207 4.61 -0.18 -16.12
C SER A 207 4.87 0.85 -15.02
N GLY A 208 5.54 1.95 -15.37
CA GLY A 208 5.79 3.08 -14.46
C GLY A 208 6.95 2.88 -13.49
N LEU A 209 7.80 1.86 -13.70
CA LEU A 209 9.02 1.64 -12.90
C LEU A 209 9.99 2.82 -13.03
N GLU A 210 10.00 3.49 -14.18
CA GLU A 210 10.78 4.71 -14.43
C GLU A 210 10.41 5.89 -13.52
N ASN A 211 9.23 5.84 -12.89
CA ASN A 211 8.80 6.84 -11.91
C ASN A 211 9.37 6.58 -10.52
N LEU A 212 10.00 5.42 -10.27
CA LEU A 212 10.63 5.11 -8.99
C LEU A 212 11.97 5.84 -8.87
N ALA A 213 12.04 6.76 -7.90
CA ALA A 213 13.24 7.46 -7.51
C ALA A 213 13.86 6.81 -6.25
N ASN A 214 15.18 6.92 -6.13
CA ASN A 214 15.97 6.39 -5.00
C ASN A 214 15.73 4.89 -4.70
N PRO A 215 15.72 3.99 -5.71
CA PRO A 215 15.55 2.57 -5.46
C PRO A 215 16.67 2.05 -4.56
N SER A 216 16.32 1.42 -3.45
CA SER A 216 17.28 0.84 -2.53
C SER A 216 17.76 -0.54 -3.00
N TYR A 217 16.96 -1.25 -3.82
CA TYR A 217 17.31 -2.58 -4.33
C TYR A 217 18.51 -2.59 -5.26
N LYS A 218 18.88 -1.44 -5.84
CA LYS A 218 20.05 -1.29 -6.70
C LYS A 218 21.36 -1.08 -5.94
N ILE A 219 21.31 -0.94 -4.62
CA ILE A 219 22.49 -0.65 -3.77
C ILE A 219 23.22 -1.95 -3.37
N ALA A 220 22.78 -3.12 -3.84
CA ALA A 220 23.57 -4.35 -3.75
C ALA A 220 24.63 -4.39 -4.87
N GLY A 221 25.77 -3.72 -4.65
CA GLY A 221 26.96 -3.72 -5.50
C GLY A 221 28.20 -3.32 -4.73
#